data_AF-A0A373NCS5-F1
#
_entry.id   AF-A0A373NCS5-F1
#
_cell.length_a   1.000
_cell.length_b   1.000
_cell.length_c   1.000
_cell.angle_alpha   90.00
_cell.angle_beta   90.00
_cell.angle_gamma   90.00
#
_symmetry.space_group_name_H-M   'P 1'
#
loop_
_entity.id
_entity.type
_entity.pdbx_description
1 polymer ?
#
loop_
_entity_poly.entity_id
_entity_poly.type
_entity_poly.pdbx_seq_one_letter_code
_entity_poly.pdbx_strand_id
1 'polypeptide(L)'
;MIAYKGFEKNLSCRGYQFKRYGINETTEANCRQNGFHCAENPLDCLVHYPNWRNSRYFVVKAFGDLDEDDRDTKISCTKMELKEELDFSMLLLRGAAYMAIHPDRPWCSLVCKETGVGNNGFVIVRGKQPKAKGRKNDLLILVQEEPDSNEIIYVNQLCVDGIRHKENEWYGIAD
;
A
#
# COMPACT_ATOMS: atom_id res chain seq x y z
N MET A 1 8.98 3.08 15.26
CA MET A 1 7.88 2.29 14.66
C MET A 1 8.28 1.73 13.30
N ILE A 2 7.63 0.63 12.87
CA ILE A 2 7.71 0.16 11.49
C ILE A 2 6.59 0.86 10.69
N ALA A 3 6.92 1.35 9.50
CA ALA A 3 6.00 2.02 8.60
C ALA A 3 6.42 1.77 7.14
N TYR A 4 5.71 2.38 6.20
CA TYR A 4 5.94 2.25 4.77
C TYR A 4 6.22 3.61 4.14
N LYS A 5 7.13 3.65 3.17
CA LYS A 5 7.42 4.90 2.44
C LYS A 5 7.62 4.65 0.96
N GLY A 6 6.96 5.47 0.15
CA GLY A 6 7.24 5.66 -1.27
C GLY A 6 8.33 6.70 -1.51
N PHE A 7 9.09 6.52 -2.59
CA PHE A 7 10.12 7.42 -3.06
C PHE A 7 10.07 7.53 -4.59
N GLU A 8 10.66 8.61 -5.12
CA GLU A 8 11.04 8.66 -6.53
C GLU A 8 12.04 7.53 -6.85
N LYS A 9 12.15 7.15 -8.13
CA LYS A 9 13.04 6.06 -8.59
C LYS A 9 14.49 6.18 -8.10
N ASN A 10 14.99 7.40 -7.91
CA ASN A 10 16.33 7.68 -7.42
C ASN A 10 16.45 7.71 -5.87
N LEU A 11 15.44 7.25 -5.12
CA LEU A 11 15.36 7.35 -3.65
C LEU A 11 15.34 8.79 -3.11
N SER A 12 14.70 9.70 -3.83
CA SER A 12 14.50 11.07 -3.35
C SER A 12 13.05 11.35 -2.96
N CYS A 13 12.85 12.35 -2.10
CA CYS A 13 11.56 12.91 -1.75
C CYS A 13 11.74 14.41 -1.47
N ARG A 14 11.00 15.28 -2.16
CA ARG A 14 10.99 16.74 -1.95
C ARG A 14 12.41 17.37 -1.87
N GLY A 15 13.31 16.93 -2.74
CA GLY A 15 14.69 17.45 -2.82
C GLY A 15 15.69 16.83 -1.83
N TYR A 16 15.24 16.01 -0.87
CA TYR A 16 16.14 15.24 -0.02
C TYR A 16 16.48 13.88 -0.67
N GLN A 17 17.77 13.55 -0.71
CA GLN A 17 18.28 12.28 -1.21
C GLN A 17 18.50 11.29 -0.06
N PHE A 18 17.71 10.22 -0.02
CA PHE A 18 17.84 9.22 1.03
C PHE A 18 19.04 8.30 0.78
N LYS A 19 19.74 7.97 1.87
CA LYS A 19 20.72 6.90 1.93
C LYS A 19 19.97 5.57 2.06
N ARG A 20 20.29 4.61 1.18
CA ARG A 20 19.74 3.24 1.25
C ARG A 20 20.15 2.50 2.53
N TYR A 21 21.36 2.78 3.01
CA TYR A 21 21.94 2.16 4.19
C TYR A 21 22.33 3.25 5.21
N GLY A 22 22.05 2.98 6.48
CA GLY A 22 22.27 3.93 7.57
C GLY A 22 21.05 4.79 7.88
N ILE A 23 21.26 5.78 8.75
CA ILE A 23 20.21 6.66 9.27
C ILE A 23 20.14 7.92 8.40
N ASN A 24 18.92 8.26 7.98
CA ASN A 24 18.58 9.55 7.40
C ASN A 24 18.02 10.44 8.50
N GLU A 25 18.41 11.70 8.55
CA GLU A 25 17.98 12.64 9.59
C GLU A 25 17.47 13.96 9.01
N THR A 26 16.47 14.55 9.67
CA THR A 26 15.94 15.89 9.44
C THR A 26 15.69 16.57 10.78
N THR A 27 15.56 17.90 10.80
CA THR A 27 15.54 18.69 12.03
C THR A 27 14.22 18.62 12.79
N GLU A 28 13.10 18.56 12.08
CA GLU A 28 11.75 18.61 12.66
C GLU A 28 10.84 17.57 12.01
N ALA A 29 9.82 17.14 12.75
CA ALA A 29 8.73 16.30 12.28
C ALA A 29 7.40 16.99 12.53
N ASN A 30 6.72 17.38 11.44
CA ASN A 30 5.37 17.93 11.47
C ASN A 30 4.56 17.33 10.32
N CYS A 31 3.55 16.53 10.64
CA CYS A 31 2.72 15.82 9.67
C CYS A 31 2.13 16.72 8.57
N ARG A 32 1.89 18.00 8.88
CA ARG A 32 1.30 18.96 7.95
C ARG A 32 2.31 19.78 7.17
N GLN A 33 3.59 19.76 7.53
CA GLN A 33 4.58 20.68 6.96
C GLN A 33 5.90 20.00 6.57
N ASN A 34 6.56 19.31 7.50
CA ASN A 34 7.96 18.91 7.36
C ASN A 34 8.26 17.54 8.01
N GLY A 35 9.51 17.13 7.91
CA GLY A 35 9.97 15.82 8.36
C GLY A 35 9.87 14.74 7.30
N PHE A 36 10.26 13.52 7.66
CA PHE A 36 10.15 12.39 6.75
C PHE A 36 8.80 11.70 6.92
N HIS A 37 7.92 11.94 5.94
CA HIS A 37 6.61 11.30 5.90
C HIS A 37 6.69 9.84 5.46
N CYS A 38 6.01 8.98 6.20
CA CYS A 38 5.71 7.58 5.92
C CYS A 38 4.24 7.29 6.28
N ALA A 39 3.76 6.09 6.00
CA ALA A 39 2.39 5.66 6.28
C ALA A 39 2.38 4.33 7.03
N GLU A 40 1.43 4.15 7.95
CA GLU A 40 1.18 2.85 8.58
C GLU A 40 0.57 1.87 7.57
N ASN A 41 -0.40 2.33 6.76
CA ASN A 41 -0.99 1.55 5.68
C ASN A 41 -0.10 1.62 4.43
N PRO A 42 0.42 0.48 3.93
CA PRO A 42 1.26 0.45 2.72
C PRO A 42 0.61 1.07 1.49
N LEU A 43 -0.71 0.94 1.35
CA LEU A 43 -1.44 1.41 0.17
C LEU A 43 -1.47 2.93 0.08
N ASP A 44 -1.37 3.64 1.21
CA ASP A 44 -1.35 5.11 1.22
C ASP A 44 -0.07 5.65 0.57
N CYS A 45 1.00 4.85 0.49
CA CYS A 45 2.18 5.21 -0.31
C CYS A 45 1.84 5.37 -1.80
N LEU A 46 0.87 4.61 -2.34
CA LEU A 46 0.45 4.68 -3.73
C LEU A 46 -0.40 5.92 -4.04
N VAL A 47 -1.03 6.51 -3.03
CA VAL A 47 -1.74 7.79 -3.19
C VAL A 47 -0.72 8.91 -3.43
N HIS A 48 0.41 8.88 -2.71
CA HIS A 48 1.47 9.88 -2.84
C HIS A 48 2.43 9.60 -4.00
N TYR A 49 2.64 8.33 -4.36
CA TYR A 49 3.51 7.89 -5.45
C TYR A 49 2.74 7.01 -6.46
N PRO A 50 1.75 7.55 -7.20
CA PRO A 50 0.84 6.74 -8.02
C PRO A 50 1.50 6.10 -9.24
N ASN A 51 2.61 6.64 -9.74
CA ASN A 51 3.39 6.03 -10.81
C ASN A 51 4.31 4.95 -10.25
N TRP A 52 3.72 3.83 -9.85
CA TRP A 52 4.44 2.74 -9.18
C TRP A 52 5.55 2.12 -10.03
N ARG A 53 5.46 2.19 -11.36
CA ARG A 53 6.53 1.73 -12.27
C ARG A 53 7.79 2.60 -12.23
N ASN A 54 7.67 3.83 -11.74
CA ASN A 54 8.76 4.78 -11.57
C ASN A 54 8.95 5.22 -10.12
N SER A 55 8.41 4.47 -9.16
CA SER A 55 8.53 4.73 -7.73
C SER A 55 9.13 3.52 -7.04
N ARG A 56 9.68 3.72 -5.85
CA ARG A 56 10.23 2.65 -5.00
C ARG A 56 9.55 2.67 -3.65
N TYR A 57 9.30 1.51 -3.08
CA TYR A 57 8.57 1.37 -1.82
C TYR A 57 9.39 0.58 -0.82
N PHE A 58 9.38 1.04 0.43
CA PHE A 58 10.15 0.42 1.49
C PHE A 58 9.33 0.21 2.74
N VAL A 59 9.65 -0.89 3.43
CA VAL A 59 9.49 -0.96 4.88
C VAL A 59 10.57 -0.09 5.50
N VAL A 60 10.17 0.85 6.35
CA VAL A 60 11.06 1.77 7.04
C VAL A 60 10.91 1.64 8.55
N LYS A 61 12.01 1.91 9.26
CA LYS A 61 11.97 2.17 10.69
C LYS A 61 11.98 3.68 10.87
N ALA A 62 10.87 4.24 11.34
CA ALA A 62 10.72 5.64 11.74
C ALA A 62 11.00 5.79 13.24
N PHE A 63 11.83 6.76 13.62
CA PHE A 63 12.23 7.01 15.01
C PHE A 63 12.75 8.45 15.18
N GLY A 64 13.22 8.79 16.38
CA GLY A 64 13.45 10.19 16.77
C GLY A 64 12.14 10.81 17.24
N ASP A 65 11.91 12.05 16.88
CA ASP A 65 10.62 12.71 17.10
C ASP A 65 9.63 12.18 16.08
N LEU A 66 8.43 11.84 16.55
CA LEU A 66 7.33 11.32 15.76
C LEU A 66 6.14 12.25 15.92
N ASP A 67 5.49 12.55 14.81
CA ASP A 67 4.22 13.30 14.77
C ASP A 67 3.23 12.50 13.93
N GLU A 68 2.05 12.25 14.47
CA GLU A 68 0.94 11.56 13.82
C GLU A 68 -0.22 12.57 13.76
N ASP A 69 -0.88 12.71 12.61
CA ASP A 69 -2.14 13.45 12.58
C ASP A 69 -3.30 12.45 12.63
N ASP A 70 -4.26 12.65 13.54
CA ASP A 70 -5.38 11.71 13.76
C ASP A 70 -6.35 11.58 12.56
N ARG A 71 -5.94 11.98 11.34
CA ARG A 71 -6.79 12.05 10.15
C ARG A 71 -6.56 10.90 9.17
N ASP A 72 -5.32 10.43 9.03
CA ASP A 72 -4.95 9.35 8.12
C ASP A 72 -3.82 8.51 8.73
N THR A 73 -3.27 7.57 7.96
CA THR A 73 -2.18 6.72 8.46
C THR A 73 -0.79 7.37 8.38
N LYS A 74 -0.73 8.67 8.06
CA LYS A 74 0.51 9.41 7.83
C LYS A 74 1.21 9.69 9.15
N ILE A 75 2.51 9.44 9.12
CA ILE A 75 3.44 9.67 10.22
C ILE A 75 4.56 10.55 9.67
N SER A 76 4.97 11.56 10.42
CA SER A 76 6.23 12.28 10.20
C SER A 76 7.27 11.88 11.24
N CYS A 77 8.54 11.78 10.82
CA CYS A 77 9.64 11.48 11.74
C CYS A 77 10.92 12.28 11.44
N THR A 78 11.76 12.48 12.46
CA THR A 78 13.08 13.11 12.28
C THR A 78 14.17 12.13 11.88
N LYS A 79 14.03 10.82 12.16
CA LYS A 79 15.02 9.80 11.78
C LYS A 79 14.37 8.61 11.08
N MET A 80 14.99 8.17 9.99
CA MET A 80 14.48 7.06 9.18
C MET A 80 15.59 6.13 8.69
N GLU A 81 15.37 4.83 8.87
CA GLU A 81 16.20 3.76 8.31
C GLU A 81 15.38 2.94 7.30
N LEU A 82 15.89 2.77 6.09
CA LEU A 82 15.27 1.92 5.06
C LEU A 82 15.62 0.45 5.35
N LYS A 83 14.63 -0.39 5.64
CA LYS A 83 14.86 -1.78 6.04
C LYS A 83 14.81 -2.70 4.82
N GLU A 84 13.65 -2.79 4.19
CA GLU A 84 13.37 -3.73 3.10
C GLU A 84 12.75 -2.97 1.94
N GLU A 85 13.25 -3.21 0.73
CA GLU A 85 12.60 -2.73 -0.48
C GLU A 85 11.53 -3.74 -0.87
N LEU A 86 10.31 -3.25 -1.12
CA LEU A 86 9.19 -4.08 -1.53
C LEU A 86 9.06 -4.03 -3.05
N ASP A 87 8.96 -5.20 -3.67
CA ASP A 87 8.36 -5.26 -5.00
C ASP A 87 6.88 -4.86 -4.94
N PHE A 88 6.32 -4.53 -6.10
CA PHE A 88 4.96 -4.00 -6.17
C PHE A 88 3.90 -5.02 -5.71
N SER A 89 4.10 -6.31 -5.98
CA SER A 89 3.18 -7.36 -5.54
C SER A 89 3.16 -7.47 -4.02
N MET A 90 4.32 -7.46 -3.38
CA MET A 90 4.44 -7.53 -1.93
C MET A 90 3.86 -6.28 -1.27
N LEU A 91 4.03 -5.09 -1.86
CA LEU A 91 3.39 -3.86 -1.35
C LEU A 91 1.86 -4.02 -1.28
N LEU A 92 1.25 -4.56 -2.33
CA LEU A 92 -0.19 -4.80 -2.38
C LEU A 92 -0.64 -5.82 -1.33
N LEU A 93 0.10 -6.93 -1.17
CA LEU A 93 -0.17 -7.93 -0.12
C LEU A 93 -0.04 -7.37 1.29
N ARG A 94 0.98 -6.54 1.54
CA ARG A 94 1.12 -5.85 2.83
C ARG A 94 -0.08 -4.94 3.10
N GLY A 95 -0.61 -4.30 2.05
CA GLY A 95 -1.85 -3.52 2.12
C GLY A 95 -3.07 -4.35 2.51
N ALA A 96 -3.22 -5.53 1.90
CA ALA A 96 -4.27 -6.47 2.27
C ALA A 96 -4.11 -6.98 3.72
N ALA A 97 -2.88 -7.30 4.13
CA ALA A 97 -2.58 -7.70 5.49
C ALA A 97 -2.86 -6.59 6.51
N TYR A 98 -2.58 -5.32 6.18
CA TYR A 98 -2.95 -4.18 7.04
C TYR A 98 -4.46 -4.14 7.28
N MET A 99 -5.27 -4.31 6.22
CA MET A 99 -6.73 -4.37 6.37
C MET A 99 -7.20 -5.57 7.20
N ALA A 100 -6.49 -6.71 7.14
CA ALA A 100 -6.80 -7.87 7.97
C ALA A 100 -6.46 -7.68 9.45
N ILE A 101 -5.38 -6.95 9.76
CA ILE A 101 -4.98 -6.65 11.14
C ILE A 101 -5.83 -5.51 11.72
N HIS A 102 -6.31 -4.61 10.88
CA HIS A 102 -7.07 -3.43 11.26
C HIS A 102 -8.39 -3.31 10.48
N PRO A 103 -9.32 -4.25 10.66
CA PRO A 103 -10.54 -4.35 9.84
C PRO A 103 -11.42 -3.10 9.91
N ASP A 104 -11.47 -2.42 11.05
CA ASP A 104 -12.33 -1.25 11.28
C ASP A 104 -11.66 0.09 10.95
N ARG A 105 -10.39 0.10 10.50
CA ARG A 105 -9.74 1.35 10.08
C ARG A 105 -10.30 1.83 8.74
N PRO A 106 -10.31 3.16 8.50
CA PRO A 106 -10.64 3.71 7.19
C PRO A 106 -9.77 3.10 6.09
N TRP A 107 -10.40 2.88 4.92
CA TRP A 107 -9.71 2.27 3.79
C TRP A 107 -8.85 3.30 3.06
N CYS A 108 -7.74 2.83 2.48
CA CYS A 108 -7.05 3.60 1.45
C CYS A 108 -8.03 3.88 0.31
N SER A 109 -7.99 5.08 -0.27
CA SER A 109 -8.89 5.51 -1.35
C SER A 109 -8.78 4.69 -2.63
N LEU A 110 -7.76 3.83 -2.75
CA LEU A 110 -7.55 2.93 -3.88
C LEU A 110 -8.29 1.58 -3.72
N VAL A 111 -8.85 1.29 -2.56
CA VAL A 111 -9.59 0.05 -2.30
C VAL A 111 -11.03 0.21 -2.82
N CYS A 112 -11.45 -0.69 -3.69
CA CYS A 112 -12.81 -0.74 -4.21
C CYS A 112 -13.70 -1.59 -3.30
N LYS A 113 -14.96 -1.17 -3.12
CA LYS A 113 -15.97 -1.94 -2.38
C LYS A 113 -16.69 -2.94 -3.29
N GLU A 114 -16.69 -4.22 -2.92
CA GLU A 114 -17.33 -5.38 -3.60
C GLU A 114 -16.84 -5.66 -5.03
N THR A 115 -16.65 -4.66 -5.87
CA THR A 115 -16.22 -4.85 -7.26
C THR A 115 -15.17 -3.83 -7.67
N GLY A 116 -14.21 -4.23 -8.50
CA GLY A 116 -13.18 -3.34 -9.02
C GLY A 116 -12.63 -3.75 -10.38
N VAL A 117 -12.09 -2.77 -11.11
CA VAL A 117 -11.48 -2.98 -12.43
C VAL A 117 -10.04 -2.48 -12.42
N GLY A 118 -9.11 -3.36 -12.76
CA GLY A 118 -7.71 -3.06 -12.99
C GLY A 118 -7.54 -2.16 -14.21
N ASN A 119 -6.97 -0.96 -13.99
CA ASN A 119 -6.71 0.01 -15.05
C ASN A 119 -5.27 0.53 -15.06
N ASN A 120 -4.48 0.21 -14.05
CA ASN A 120 -3.08 0.66 -13.91
C ASN A 120 -2.14 -0.47 -13.47
N GLY A 121 -2.33 -1.70 -13.94
CA GLY A 121 -1.52 -2.84 -13.52
C GLY A 121 -2.02 -3.52 -12.25
N PHE A 122 -3.06 -3.01 -11.60
CA PHE A 122 -3.65 -3.64 -10.42
C PHE A 122 -5.06 -3.13 -10.08
N VAL A 123 -5.74 -3.86 -9.19
CA VAL A 123 -6.90 -3.42 -8.41
C VAL A 123 -6.94 -4.15 -7.07
N ILE A 124 -7.42 -3.47 -6.03
CA ILE A 124 -7.69 -4.07 -4.72
C ILE A 124 -9.18 -3.93 -4.44
N VAL A 125 -9.82 -5.04 -4.12
CA VAL A 125 -11.26 -5.11 -3.85
C VAL A 125 -11.48 -5.74 -2.50
N ARG A 126 -12.19 -5.02 -1.63
CA ARG A 126 -12.60 -5.49 -0.31
C ARG A 126 -14.12 -5.56 -0.21
N GLY A 127 -14.65 -6.61 0.39
CA GLY A 127 -16.09 -6.73 0.62
C GLY A 127 -16.51 -8.14 1.04
N LYS A 128 -17.81 -8.39 1.07
CA LYS A 128 -18.40 -9.69 1.44
C LYS A 128 -18.25 -10.71 0.31
N GLN A 129 -18.34 -10.25 -0.93
CA GLN A 129 -18.20 -11.05 -2.14
C GLN A 129 -17.32 -10.30 -3.16
N PRO A 130 -16.04 -10.07 -2.83
CA PRO A 130 -15.17 -9.23 -3.64
C PRO A 130 -14.95 -9.88 -5.02
N LYS A 131 -15.12 -9.08 -6.07
CA LYS A 131 -14.86 -9.48 -7.46
C LYS A 131 -14.01 -8.45 -8.18
N ALA A 132 -13.06 -8.90 -8.98
CA ALA A 132 -12.20 -8.04 -9.76
C ALA A 132 -12.08 -8.54 -11.20
N LYS A 133 -11.79 -7.62 -12.11
CA LYS A 133 -11.33 -7.96 -13.46
C LYS A 133 -10.19 -7.05 -13.87
N GLY A 134 -9.38 -7.49 -14.81
CA GLY A 134 -8.26 -6.70 -15.33
C GLY A 134 -7.81 -7.15 -16.71
N ARG A 135 -6.77 -6.49 -17.22
CA ARG A 135 -6.07 -6.82 -18.46
C ARG A 135 -4.85 -7.69 -18.17
N LYS A 136 -4.22 -8.23 -19.21
CA LYS A 136 -3.01 -9.05 -19.05
C LYS A 136 -1.94 -8.33 -18.23
N ASN A 137 -1.39 -9.04 -17.25
CA ASN A 137 -0.43 -8.60 -16.23
C ASN A 137 -1.00 -7.69 -15.13
N ASP A 138 -2.32 -7.43 -15.08
CA ASP A 138 -2.91 -6.79 -13.91
C ASP A 138 -2.89 -7.75 -12.70
N LEU A 139 -2.54 -7.20 -11.54
CA LEU A 139 -2.66 -7.89 -10.25
C LEU A 139 -4.03 -7.59 -9.63
N LEU A 140 -4.82 -8.63 -9.36
CA LEU A 140 -6.09 -8.47 -8.66
C LEU A 140 -5.92 -8.96 -7.21
N ILE A 141 -6.17 -8.07 -6.26
CA ILE A 141 -6.16 -8.39 -4.83
C ILE A 141 -7.59 -8.41 -4.33
N LEU A 142 -8.03 -9.57 -3.85
CA LEU A 142 -9.37 -9.78 -3.33
C LEU A 142 -9.27 -10.00 -1.83
N VAL A 143 -10.00 -9.20 -1.06
CA VAL A 143 -9.99 -9.19 0.39
C VAL A 143 -11.41 -9.43 0.88
N GLN A 144 -11.70 -10.63 1.34
CA GLN A 144 -13.05 -11.02 1.72
C GLN A 144 -13.27 -10.85 3.22
N GLU A 145 -14.37 -10.20 3.56
CA GLU A 145 -14.89 -10.06 4.92
C GLU A 145 -15.78 -11.24 5.33
N GLU A 146 -15.86 -11.53 6.63
CA GLU A 146 -16.94 -12.33 7.22
C GLU A 146 -18.32 -11.78 6.80
N PRO A 147 -19.40 -12.57 6.73
CA PRO A 147 -20.73 -12.09 6.37
C PRO A 147 -21.22 -10.92 7.24
N ASP A 148 -21.00 -10.99 8.55
CA ASP A 148 -21.64 -10.09 9.53
C ASP A 148 -20.68 -9.12 10.24
N SER A 149 -19.39 -9.09 9.87
CA SER A 149 -18.40 -8.17 10.44
C SER A 149 -17.38 -7.68 9.41
N ASN A 150 -16.53 -6.76 9.79
CA ASN A 150 -15.44 -6.26 8.92
C ASN A 150 -14.20 -7.17 8.95
N GLU A 151 -14.23 -8.26 9.73
CA GLU A 151 -13.10 -9.19 9.88
C GLU A 151 -12.75 -9.84 8.54
N ILE A 152 -11.46 -9.89 8.20
CA ILE A 152 -11.00 -10.47 6.94
C ILE A 152 -10.78 -11.97 7.11
N ILE A 153 -11.47 -12.77 6.30
CA ILE A 153 -11.38 -14.23 6.29
C ILE A 153 -10.43 -14.77 5.22
N TYR A 154 -10.37 -14.10 4.07
CA TYR A 154 -9.58 -14.55 2.95
C TYR A 154 -8.92 -13.37 2.25
N VAL A 155 -7.67 -13.58 1.85
CA VAL A 155 -6.94 -12.73 0.93
C VAL A 155 -6.48 -13.60 -0.23
N ASN A 156 -6.90 -13.26 -1.44
CA ASN A 156 -6.41 -13.87 -2.67
C ASN A 156 -5.69 -12.83 -3.51
N GLN A 157 -4.55 -13.21 -4.09
CA GLN A 157 -3.86 -12.42 -5.11
C GLN A 157 -3.77 -13.27 -6.36
N LEU A 158 -4.22 -12.73 -7.49
CA LEU A 158 -4.08 -13.35 -8.78
C LEU A 158 -3.47 -12.38 -9.81
N CYS A 159 -2.79 -12.94 -10.81
CA CYS A 159 -2.31 -12.22 -11.97
C CYS A 159 -3.11 -12.67 -13.19
N VAL A 160 -3.62 -11.70 -13.96
CA VAL A 160 -4.29 -11.97 -15.24
C VAL A 160 -3.24 -12.38 -16.27
N ASP A 161 -3.04 -13.67 -16.49
CA ASP A 161 -1.97 -14.20 -17.36
C ASP A 161 -2.39 -14.36 -18.84
N GLY A 162 -3.70 -14.28 -19.12
CA GLY A 162 -4.29 -14.49 -20.44
C GLY A 162 -4.45 -15.97 -20.83
N ILE A 163 -4.13 -16.91 -19.94
CA ILE A 163 -4.22 -18.36 -20.17
C ILE A 163 -5.20 -18.98 -19.18
N ARG A 164 -4.83 -18.99 -17.89
CA ARG A 164 -5.70 -19.47 -16.81
C ARG A 164 -6.68 -18.37 -16.42
N HIS A 165 -6.18 -17.15 -16.24
CA HIS A 165 -6.98 -15.97 -15.95
C HIS A 165 -6.99 -15.08 -17.19
N LYS A 166 -8.08 -15.18 -17.95
CA LYS A 166 -8.33 -14.41 -19.16
C LYS A 166 -8.61 -12.94 -18.86
N GLU A 167 -8.34 -12.11 -19.85
CA GLU A 167 -8.55 -10.67 -19.74
C GLU A 167 -10.04 -10.33 -19.70
N ASN A 168 -10.38 -9.31 -18.91
CA ASN A 168 -11.72 -8.74 -18.76
C ASN A 168 -12.81 -9.70 -18.23
N GLU A 169 -12.44 -10.87 -17.72
CA GLU A 169 -13.32 -11.76 -16.96
C GLU A 169 -13.32 -11.39 -15.47
N TRP A 170 -14.43 -11.66 -14.79
CA TRP A 170 -14.59 -11.40 -13.36
C TRP A 170 -14.14 -12.59 -12.53
N TYR A 171 -13.22 -12.33 -11.61
CA TYR A 171 -12.68 -13.29 -10.65
C TYR A 171 -13.08 -12.91 -9.23
N GLY A 172 -13.57 -13.88 -8.47
CA GLY A 172 -13.84 -13.82 -7.04
C GLY A 172 -12.78 -14.57 -6.22
N ILE A 173 -13.03 -14.70 -4.93
CA ILE A 173 -12.04 -15.23 -3.96
C ILE A 173 -11.58 -16.67 -4.27
N ALA A 174 -12.43 -17.46 -4.95
CA ALA A 174 -12.26 -18.89 -5.17
C ALA A 174 -11.64 -19.25 -6.53
N ASP A 175 -11.30 -18.25 -7.36
CA ASP A 175 -10.72 -18.44 -8.70
C ASP A 175 -9.18 -18.53 -8.68
#